data_AF-A0A1Q9UPG0-F1
#
_entry.id   AF-A0A1Q9UPG0-F1
#
_cell.length_a   1.000
_cell.length_b   1.000
_cell.length_c   1.000
_cell.angle_alpha   90.00
_cell.angle_beta   90.00
_cell.angle_gamma   90.00
#
_symmetry.space_group_name_H-M   'P 1'
#
loop_
_entity.id
_entity.type
_entity.pdbx_description
1 polymer ?
#
loop_
_entity_poly.entity_id
_entity_poly.type
_entity_poly.pdbx_seq_one_letter_code
_entity_poly.pdbx_strand_id
1 'polypeptide(L)'
;MTTPEEKRRRAGLMREVAGTITTKGGLLDDDLDTLLQRYPESPDGVWWGSAATDFYDGVRDVRREVRPLRDDVLDYAERCRTRARELEDEADAQEAAQSAD
;
A
#
# COMPACT_ATOMS: atom_id res chain seq x y z
N MET A 1 -26.11 -11.91 -15.41
CA MET A 1 -25.93 -10.73 -14.53
C MET A 1 -25.50 -11.24 -13.17
N THR A 2 -24.54 -10.58 -12.50
CA THR A 2 -24.23 -10.85 -11.09
C THR A 2 -25.32 -10.26 -10.19
N THR A 3 -25.60 -10.92 -9.07
CA THR A 3 -26.62 -10.46 -8.10
C THR A 3 -26.09 -9.31 -7.24
N PRO A 4 -26.97 -8.52 -6.58
CA PRO A 4 -26.54 -7.52 -5.58
C PRO A 4 -25.68 -8.13 -4.47
N GLU A 5 -26.05 -9.33 -3.99
CA GLU A 5 -25.28 -10.06 -2.98
C GLU A 5 -23.87 -10.42 -3.45
N GLU A 6 -23.72 -10.89 -4.70
CA GLU A 6 -22.41 -11.18 -5.27
C GLU A 6 -21.53 -9.94 -5.43
N LYS A 7 -22.13 -8.80 -5.80
CA LYS A 7 -21.44 -7.51 -5.87
C LYS A 7 -20.93 -7.08 -4.50
N ARG A 8 -21.77 -7.14 -3.46
CA ARG A 8 -21.37 -6.82 -2.08
C ARG A 8 -20.29 -7.76 -1.54
N ARG A 9 -20.39 -9.06 -1.83
CA ARG A 9 -19.34 -10.03 -1.49
C ARG A 9 -17.99 -9.65 -2.11
N ARG A 10 -17.99 -9.28 -3.40
CA ARG A 10 -16.78 -8.83 -4.10
C ARG A 10 -16.23 -7.52 -3.54
N ALA A 11 -17.10 -6.55 -3.22
CA ALA A 11 -16.71 -5.31 -2.55
C ALA A 11 -16.03 -5.57 -1.21
N GLY A 12 -16.59 -6.49 -0.40
CA GLY A 12 -15.98 -6.94 0.86
C GLY A 12 -14.55 -7.48 0.68
N LEU A 13 -14.36 -8.40 -0.26
CA LEU A 13 -13.04 -8.96 -0.59
C LEU A 13 -12.04 -7.88 -1.03
N MET A 14 -12.48 -6.93 -1.86
CA MET A 14 -11.62 -5.82 -2.31
C MET A 14 -11.17 -4.93 -1.15
N ARG A 15 -12.03 -4.69 -0.15
CA ARG A 15 -11.63 -3.94 1.06
C ARG A 15 -10.63 -4.69 1.90
N GLU A 16 -10.82 -5.99 2.08
CA GLU A 16 -9.88 -6.84 2.83
C GLU A 16 -8.49 -6.83 2.17
N VAL A 17 -8.47 -6.97 0.84
CA VAL A 17 -7.23 -6.88 0.04
C VAL A 17 -6.60 -5.50 0.19
N ALA A 18 -7.38 -4.42 0.02
CA ALA A 18 -6.87 -3.05 0.19
C ALA A 18 -6.31 -2.79 1.59
N GLY A 19 -6.97 -3.32 2.63
CA GLY A 19 -6.51 -3.26 4.01
C GLY A 19 -5.17 -3.97 4.19
N THR A 20 -5.07 -5.21 3.72
CA THR A 20 -3.83 -6.00 3.78
C THR A 20 -2.67 -5.30 3.05
N ILE A 21 -2.96 -4.77 1.87
CA ILE A 21 -1.99 -4.03 1.06
C ILE A 21 -1.52 -2.78 1.79
N THR A 22 -2.44 -2.01 2.38
CA THR A 22 -2.08 -0.77 3.08
C THR A 22 -1.17 -1.05 4.28
N THR A 23 -1.51 -2.07 5.07
CA THR A 23 -0.70 -2.48 6.21
C THR A 23 0.70 -2.93 5.79
N LYS A 24 0.80 -3.79 4.76
CA LYS A 24 2.10 -4.30 4.30
C LYS A 24 2.91 -3.28 3.52
N GLY A 25 2.25 -2.44 2.72
CA GLY A 25 2.88 -1.39 1.93
C GLY A 25 3.53 -0.32 2.80
N GLY A 26 2.93 0.01 3.95
CA GLY A 26 3.55 0.90 4.94
C GLY A 26 4.88 0.36 5.50
N LEU A 27 5.07 -0.95 5.55
CA LEU A 27 6.28 -1.57 6.09
C LEU A 27 7.46 -1.58 5.11
N LEU A 28 7.25 -1.24 3.83
CA LEU A 28 8.27 -1.40 2.80
C LEU A 28 9.49 -0.50 3.01
N ASP A 29 9.29 0.75 3.45
CA ASP A 29 10.39 1.69 3.71
C ASP A 29 10.62 1.99 5.21
N ASP A 30 9.73 1.55 6.11
CA ASP A 30 9.83 1.74 7.56
C ASP A 30 11.12 1.18 8.16
N ASP A 31 11.56 -0.01 7.70
CA ASP A 31 12.79 -0.64 8.21
C ASP A 31 14.04 0.16 7.82
N LEU A 32 14.07 0.71 6.60
CA LEU A 32 15.18 1.53 6.11
C LEU A 32 15.22 2.89 6.82
N ASP A 33 14.05 3.51 7.02
CA ASP A 33 13.94 4.76 7.76
C ASP A 33 14.33 4.56 9.24
N THR A 34 13.90 3.45 9.85
CA THR A 34 14.30 3.08 11.22
C THR A 34 15.81 2.85 11.31
N LEU A 35 16.41 2.17 10.34
CA LEU A 35 17.84 1.92 10.28
C LEU A 35 18.63 3.24 10.20
N LEU A 36 18.25 4.13 9.28
CA LEU A 36 18.91 5.42 9.09
C LEU A 36 18.72 6.37 10.27
N GLN A 37 17.59 6.26 10.99
CA GLN A 37 17.34 7.04 12.20
C GLN A 37 18.19 6.56 13.38
N ARG A 38 18.39 5.26 13.53
CA ARG A 38 19.19 4.66 14.61
C ARG A 38 20.70 4.76 14.35
N TYR A 39 21.10 4.67 13.10
CA TYR A 39 22.49 4.72 12.65
C TYR A 39 22.61 5.81 11.57
N PRO A 40 22.65 7.08 11.98
CA PRO A 40 22.79 8.17 11.02
C PRO A 40 24.21 8.19 10.44
N GLU A 41 24.30 8.56 9.16
CA GLU A 41 25.56 8.85 8.51
C GLU A 41 26.21 10.07 9.18
N SER A 42 27.31 9.85 9.90
CA SER A 42 28.05 10.90 10.60
C SER A 42 29.54 10.73 10.39
N PRO A 43 30.27 11.75 9.89
CA PRO A 43 31.71 11.70 9.73
C PRO A 43 32.46 11.58 11.07
N ASP A 44 31.83 11.98 12.17
CA ASP A 44 32.36 11.85 13.53
C ASP A 44 31.86 10.58 14.25
N GLY A 45 31.12 9.72 13.55
CA GLY A 45 30.54 8.49 14.08
C GLY A 45 31.56 7.36 14.28
N VAL A 46 31.17 6.34 15.05
CA VAL A 46 32.00 5.13 15.25
C VAL A 46 32.11 4.30 13.97
N TRP A 47 31.17 4.46 13.04
CA TRP A 47 31.10 3.77 11.75
C TRP A 47 31.40 4.77 10.62
N TRP A 48 32.66 4.85 10.20
CA TRP A 48 33.15 5.79 9.18
C TRP A 48 34.17 5.10 8.23
N GLY A 49 34.45 5.73 7.08
CA GLY A 49 35.35 5.19 6.04
C GLY A 49 34.60 4.60 4.85
N SER A 50 35.33 4.04 3.87
CA SER A 50 34.75 3.60 2.60
C SER A 50 33.63 2.56 2.75
N ALA A 51 33.78 1.60 3.65
CA ALA A 51 32.75 0.61 3.93
C ALA A 51 31.46 1.23 4.49
N ALA A 52 31.57 2.34 5.23
CA ALA A 52 30.42 3.10 5.70
C ALA A 52 29.72 3.81 4.55
N THR A 53 30.49 4.46 3.68
CA THR A 53 29.98 5.12 2.48
C THR A 53 29.24 4.13 1.58
N ASP A 54 29.85 2.99 1.25
CA ASP A 54 29.24 1.96 0.39
C ASP A 54 27.91 1.46 0.99
N PHE A 55 27.86 1.27 2.31
CA PHE A 55 26.64 0.88 3.00
C PHE A 55 25.53 1.94 2.90
N TYR A 56 25.83 3.20 3.24
CA TYR A 56 24.82 4.26 3.20
C TYR A 56 24.37 4.59 1.77
N ASP A 57 25.26 4.53 0.80
CA ASP A 57 24.93 4.66 -0.63
C ASP A 57 23.98 3.53 -1.05
N GLY A 58 24.29 2.28 -0.70
CA GLY A 58 23.42 1.14 -0.96
C GLY A 58 22.04 1.26 -0.31
N VAL A 59 21.97 1.70 0.96
CA VAL A 59 20.69 1.95 1.65
C VAL A 59 19.90 3.07 0.96
N ARG A 60 20.55 4.16 0.52
CA ARG A 60 19.90 5.25 -0.21
C ARG A 60 19.37 4.78 -1.57
N ASP A 61 20.10 3.92 -2.26
CA ASP A 61 19.66 3.32 -3.53
C ASP A 61 18.45 2.42 -3.36
N VAL A 62 18.48 1.50 -2.39
CA VAL A 62 17.32 0.66 -2.08
C VAL A 62 16.12 1.52 -1.70
N ARG A 63 16.30 2.56 -0.87
CA ARG A 63 15.21 3.48 -0.50
C ARG A 63 14.62 4.19 -1.72
N ARG A 64 15.46 4.58 -2.68
CA ARG A 64 15.03 5.21 -3.94
C ARG A 64 14.18 4.27 -4.79
N GLU A 65 14.46 2.97 -4.77
CA GLU A 65 13.70 1.96 -5.52
C GLU A 65 12.42 1.52 -4.80
N VAL A 66 12.46 1.39 -3.47
CA VAL A 66 11.35 0.87 -2.67
C VAL A 66 10.21 1.89 -2.51
N ARG A 67 10.52 3.19 -2.45
CA ARG A 67 9.50 4.24 -2.31
C ARG A 67 8.47 4.27 -3.44
N PRO A 68 8.88 4.28 -4.74
CA PRO A 68 7.92 4.15 -5.84
C PRO A 68 7.07 2.88 -5.75
N LEU A 69 7.67 1.75 -5.39
CA LEU A 69 6.95 0.50 -5.23
C LEU A 69 5.90 0.59 -4.10
N ARG A 70 6.24 1.21 -2.98
CA ARG A 70 5.30 1.50 -1.90
C ARG A 70 4.14 2.36 -2.41
N ASP A 71 4.43 3.44 -3.12
CA ASP A 71 3.41 4.34 -3.66
C ASP A 71 2.48 3.62 -4.64
N ASP A 72 3.02 2.81 -5.55
CA ASP A 72 2.25 2.01 -6.51
C ASP A 72 1.32 1.00 -5.83
N VAL A 73 1.82 0.35 -4.77
CA VAL A 73 1.08 -0.62 -3.98
C VAL A 73 -0.04 0.05 -3.18
N LEU A 74 0.23 1.22 -2.59
CA LEU A 74 -0.79 2.00 -1.88
C LEU A 74 -1.85 2.58 -2.84
N ASP A 75 -1.45 3.03 -4.03
CA ASP A 75 -2.37 3.45 -5.09
C ASP A 75 -3.28 2.30 -5.52
N TYR A 76 -2.72 1.09 -5.67
CA TYR A 76 -3.52 -0.09 -5.98
C TYR A 76 -4.54 -0.41 -4.86
N ALA A 77 -4.19 -0.26 -3.59
CA ALA A 77 -5.15 -0.37 -2.50
C ALA A 77 -6.29 0.65 -2.61
N GLU A 78 -6.01 1.90 -2.97
CA GLU A 78 -7.05 2.91 -3.15
C GLU A 78 -7.96 2.60 -4.35
N ARG A 79 -7.40 2.08 -5.45
CA ARG A 79 -8.20 1.56 -6.58
C ARG A 79 -9.12 0.43 -6.14
N CYS A 80 -8.65 -0.50 -5.31
CA CYS A 80 -9.49 -1.56 -4.75
C CYS A 80 -10.63 -0.99 -3.90
N ARG A 81 -10.38 0.03 -3.06
CA ARG A 81 -11.44 0.69 -2.27
C ARG A 81 -12.46 1.40 -3.15
N THR A 82 -12.00 2.09 -4.18
CA THR A 82 -12.85 2.79 -5.16
C THR A 82 -13.76 1.78 -5.86
N ARG A 83 -13.20 0.69 -6.39
CA ARG A 83 -14.01 -0.34 -7.06
C ARG A 83 -14.97 -1.04 -6.11
N ALA A 84 -14.61 -1.21 -4.84
CA ALA A 84 -15.51 -1.75 -3.83
C ALA A 84 -16.74 -0.86 -3.61
N ARG A 85 -16.56 0.47 -3.54
CA ARG A 85 -17.66 1.44 -3.43
C ARG A 85 -18.56 1.38 -4.67
N GLU A 86 -17.98 1.40 -5.86
CA GLU A 86 -18.74 1.29 -7.12
C GLU A 86 -19.60 0.02 -7.16
N LEU A 87 -19.08 -1.12 -6.71
CA LEU A 87 -19.83 -2.38 -6.68
C LEU A 87 -21.03 -2.32 -5.73
N GLU A 88 -20.93 -1.57 -4.63
CA GLU A 88 -22.05 -1.37 -3.70
C GLU A 88 -23.09 -0.43 -4.27
N ASP A 89 -22.66 0.68 -4.88
CA ASP A 89 -23.57 1.59 -5.57
C ASP A 89 -24.32 0.86 -6.70
N GLU A 90 -23.62 0.01 -7.46
CA GLU A 90 -24.21 -0.88 -8.47
C GLU A 90 -25.18 -1.92 -7.88
N ALA A 91 -24.97 -2.35 -6.63
CA ALA A 91 -25.85 -3.31 -5.94
C ALA A 91 -27.12 -2.61 -5.44
N ASP A 92 -26.97 -1.45 -4.80
CA ASP A 92 -28.06 -0.64 -4.28
C ASP A 92 -28.99 -0.15 -5.41
N ALA A 93 -28.42 0.30 -6.53
CA ALA A 93 -29.19 0.68 -7.71
C ALA A 93 -30.00 -0.49 -8.29
N GLN A 94 -29.45 -1.71 -8.26
CA GLN A 94 -30.13 -2.90 -8.74
C GLN A 94 -31.28 -3.32 -7.82
N GLU A 95 -31.10 -3.27 -6.50
CA GLU A 95 -32.16 -3.58 -5.54
C GLU A 95 -33.30 -2.56 -5.57
N ALA A 96 -32.96 -1.28 -5.73
CA ALA A 96 -33.96 -0.23 -5.90
C ALA A 96 -34.81 -0.44 -7.17
N ALA A 97 -34.17 -0.82 -8.29
CA ALA A 97 -34.88 -1.15 -9.52
C ALA A 97 -35.78 -2.39 -9.38
N GLN A 98 -35.32 -3.42 -8.67
CA GLN A 98 -36.09 -4.65 -8.42
C GLN A 98 -37.26 -4.46 -7.44
N SER A 99 -37.19 -3.45 -6.56
CA SER A 99 -38.25 -3.14 -5.60
C SER A 99 -39.31 -2.19 -6.15
N ALA A 100 -39.03 -1.54 -7.28
CA ALA A 100 -39.92 -0.60 -7.95
C ALA A 100 -40.77 -1.24 -9.07
N ASP A 101 -40.48 -2.51 -9.40
CA ASP A 101 -41.16 -3.35 -10.40
C ASP A 101 -42.10 -4.35 -9.69
#